data_AF-A0A382P7X6-F1
#
_entry.id   AF-A0A382P7X6-F1
#
_cell.length_a   1.000
_cell.length_b   1.000
_cell.length_c   1.000
_cell.angle_alpha   90.00
_cell.angle_beta   90.00
_cell.angle_gamma   90.00
#
_symmetry.space_group_name_H-M   'P 1'
#
loop_
_entity.id
_entity.type
_entity.pdbx_description
1 polymer ?
#
loop_
_entity_poly.entity_id
_entity_poly.type
_entity_poly.pdbx_seq_one_letter_code
_entity_poly.pdbx_strand_id
1 'polypeptide(L)'
;MLIVILHIFFAGCSDTSSDDSSEDELETAIVTADKKATTTALIIEEVTAVTTPTIDTTPNYTFSSTKAGTITYGGSCSSSTTIAIAGNNTITLNTLSDGTYSNCTITVTDNSGD
;
A
#
# COMPACT_ATOMS: atom_id res chain seq x y z
N MET A 1 7.01 -15.60 6.64
CA MET A 1 6.92 -14.89 5.34
C MET A 1 5.46 -14.54 5.12
N LEU A 2 5.13 -13.27 5.28
CA LEU A 2 3.77 -12.76 5.15
C LEU A 2 3.66 -12.03 3.81
N ILE A 3 2.56 -12.27 3.08
CA ILE A 3 2.30 -11.67 1.77
C ILE A 3 0.97 -10.95 1.87
N VAL A 4 0.94 -9.68 1.50
CA VAL A 4 -0.29 -8.89 1.39
C VAL A 4 -0.41 -8.36 -0.03
N ILE A 5 -1.60 -8.47 -0.61
CA ILE A 5 -1.90 -8.09 -1.98
C ILE A 5 -2.90 -6.94 -1.96
N LEU A 6 -2.59 -5.87 -2.67
CA LEU A 6 -3.44 -4.71 -2.90
C LEU A 6 -3.73 -4.60 -4.40
N HIS A 7 -5.00 -4.45 -4.75
CA HIS A 7 -5.39 -4.11 -6.12
C HIS A 7 -5.25 -2.60 -6.28
N ILE A 8 -4.55 -2.17 -7.31
CA ILE A 8 -4.49 -0.74 -7.65
C ILE A 8 -5.86 -0.39 -8.21
N PHE A 9 -6.65 0.36 -7.45
CA PHE A 9 -7.89 0.89 -7.99
C PHE A 9 -7.56 2.10 -8.84
N PHE A 10 -7.92 2.02 -10.12
CA PHE A 10 -7.92 3.18 -10.97
C PHE A 10 -9.22 3.92 -10.70
N ALA A 11 -9.15 4.97 -9.90
CA ALA A 11 -10.30 5.76 -9.53
C ALA A 11 -10.86 6.43 -10.79
N GLY A 12 -11.93 5.85 -11.34
CA GLY A 12 -12.92 6.59 -12.09
C GLY A 12 -13.74 7.38 -11.09
N CYS A 13 -13.89 8.69 -11.29
CA CYS A 13 -14.57 9.58 -10.34
C CYS A 13 -15.89 8.96 -9.86
N SER A 14 -15.96 8.66 -8.55
CA SER A 14 -17.17 8.34 -7.81
C SER A 14 -16.93 8.90 -6.42
N ASP A 15 -17.81 9.81 -6.01
CA ASP A 15 -17.62 10.76 -4.91
C ASP A 15 -17.09 10.14 -3.61
N THR A 16 -16.03 10.75 -3.08
CA THR A 16 -15.46 10.46 -1.76
C THR A 16 -16.40 11.00 -0.68
N SER A 17 -17.17 10.13 -0.03
CA SER A 17 -17.75 10.41 1.29
C SER A 17 -16.64 10.30 2.33
N SER A 18 -16.31 11.43 2.94
CA SER A 18 -15.41 11.52 4.09
C SER A 18 -16.12 11.01 5.34
N ASP A 19 -15.61 9.95 5.94
CA ASP A 19 -15.91 9.60 7.33
C ASP A 19 -14.60 9.66 8.12
N ASP A 20 -14.46 10.74 8.87
CA ASP A 20 -13.45 10.99 9.89
C ASP A 20 -13.93 10.36 11.21
N SER A 21 -13.10 9.57 11.87
CA SER A 21 -13.14 9.38 13.33
C SER A 21 -11.84 8.72 13.80
N SER A 22 -11.04 9.51 14.51
CA SER A 22 -9.94 9.07 15.36
C SER A 22 -10.48 8.66 16.73
N GLU A 23 -10.01 7.55 17.28
CA GLU A 23 -9.96 7.36 18.74
C GLU A 23 -8.63 6.72 19.15
N ASP A 24 -7.92 7.49 19.97
CA ASP A 24 -6.74 7.20 20.75
C ASP A 24 -7.22 6.53 22.05
N GLU A 25 -6.68 5.37 22.43
CA GLU A 25 -6.89 4.83 23.78
C GLU A 25 -5.53 4.41 24.36
N LEU A 26 -4.97 5.30 25.18
CA LEU A 26 -3.82 5.06 26.03
C LEU A 26 -4.26 4.25 27.26
N GLU A 27 -4.22 2.92 27.20
CA GLU A 27 -4.39 2.08 28.38
C GLU A 27 -3.04 1.90 29.11
N THR A 28 -3.04 2.34 30.37
CA THR A 28 -1.92 2.34 31.31
C THR A 28 -1.75 0.97 32.00
N ALA A 29 -0.48 0.63 32.30
CA ALA A 29 0.03 -0.47 33.15
C ALA A 29 0.20 -1.84 32.43
N ILE A 30 1.34 -2.53 32.48
CA ILE A 30 2.15 -2.95 33.63
C ILE A 30 3.56 -3.38 33.18
N VAL A 31 4.56 -3.12 34.02
CA VAL A 31 5.95 -3.58 33.85
C VAL A 31 6.02 -5.10 34.00
N THR A 32 6.16 -5.79 32.87
CA THR A 32 6.83 -7.09 32.81
C THR A 32 7.79 -6.99 31.63
N ALA A 33 9.09 -7.10 31.86
CA ALA A 33 10.07 -7.28 30.79
C ALA A 33 9.94 -8.69 30.21
N ASP A 34 8.80 -8.98 29.60
CA ASP A 34 8.69 -9.95 28.54
C ASP A 34 8.78 -9.14 27.26
N LYS A 35 9.74 -9.47 26.40
CA LYS A 35 9.86 -8.90 25.05
C LYS A 35 8.66 -9.42 24.25
N LYS A 36 7.46 -8.91 24.55
CA LYS A 36 6.31 -9.02 23.68
C LYS A 36 6.71 -8.23 22.44
N ALA A 37 7.25 -8.94 21.46
CA ALA A 37 7.31 -8.45 20.11
C ALA A 37 5.87 -8.06 19.78
N THR A 38 5.57 -6.77 19.79
CA THR A 38 4.35 -6.27 19.18
C THR A 38 4.55 -6.50 17.70
N THR A 39 4.20 -7.71 17.25
CA THR A 39 4.21 -8.07 15.83
C THR A 39 3.12 -7.23 15.18
N THR A 40 3.52 -6.05 14.71
CA THR A 40 2.64 -5.20 13.90
C THR A 40 2.33 -6.01 12.66
N ALA A 41 1.04 -6.33 12.45
CA ALA A 41 0.63 -7.06 11.26
C ALA A 41 1.05 -6.26 10.01
N LEU A 42 1.56 -6.92 8.97
CA LEU A 42 1.77 -6.26 7.69
C LEU A 42 0.38 -5.93 7.14
N ILE A 43 0.09 -4.65 6.99
CA ILE A 43 -1.13 -4.11 6.39
C ILE A 43 -0.66 -3.10 5.36
N ILE A 44 -1.28 -3.13 4.18
CA ILE A 44 -1.07 -2.15 3.12
C ILE A 44 -2.42 -1.56 2.72
N GLU A 45 -2.47 -0.25 2.55
CA GLU A 45 -3.68 0.48 2.20
C GLU A 45 -3.41 1.48 1.09
N GLU A 46 -4.40 1.71 0.24
CA GLU A 46 -4.32 2.71 -0.81
C GLU A 46 -4.46 4.11 -0.20
N VAL A 47 -3.50 4.99 -0.50
CA VAL A 47 -3.53 6.40 -0.07
C VAL A 47 -3.87 7.30 -1.26
N THR A 48 -3.35 6.98 -2.43
CA THR A 48 -3.60 7.74 -3.66
C THR A 48 -3.76 6.78 -4.83
N ALA A 49 -5.01 6.67 -5.29
CA ALA A 49 -5.40 5.95 -6.48
C ALA A 49 -4.82 6.59 -7.75
N VAL A 50 -4.69 5.80 -8.81
CA VAL A 50 -4.38 6.35 -10.15
C VAL A 50 -5.69 6.82 -10.79
N THR A 51 -5.75 8.08 -11.21
CA THR A 51 -6.95 8.60 -11.89
C THR A 51 -7.04 8.10 -13.33
N THR A 52 -8.19 7.57 -13.75
CA THR A 52 -8.46 7.23 -15.16
C THR A 52 -9.76 7.88 -15.67
N PRO A 53 -9.79 8.34 -16.93
CA PRO A 53 -8.69 8.40 -17.89
C PRO A 53 -7.67 9.49 -17.52
N THR A 54 -6.39 9.25 -17.79
CA THR A 54 -5.30 10.24 -17.62
C THR A 54 -4.51 10.34 -18.92
N ILE A 55 -3.99 11.53 -19.21
CA ILE A 55 -3.02 11.75 -20.32
C ILE A 55 -1.58 11.43 -19.88
N ASP A 56 -1.38 11.24 -18.57
CA ASP A 56 -0.09 10.85 -18.01
C ASP A 56 0.12 9.34 -18.20
N THR A 57 1.13 9.00 -18.99
CA THR A 57 1.50 7.61 -19.26
C THR A 57 2.34 7.01 -18.12
N THR A 58 2.77 7.79 -17.14
CA THR A 58 3.60 7.37 -15.99
C THR A 58 2.98 7.82 -14.66
N PRO A 59 1.76 7.35 -14.33
CA PRO A 59 1.05 7.82 -13.16
C PRO A 59 1.77 7.44 -11.86
N ASN A 60 1.64 8.32 -10.87
CA ASN A 60 2.08 8.04 -9.51
C ASN A 60 0.98 7.32 -8.74
N TYR A 61 1.37 6.32 -7.95
CA TYR A 61 0.51 5.60 -7.03
C TYR A 61 1.12 5.66 -5.63
N THR A 62 0.31 5.91 -4.60
CA THR A 62 0.79 5.91 -3.21
C THR A 62 -0.01 4.95 -2.36
N PHE A 63 0.69 4.08 -1.64
CA PHE A 63 0.11 3.18 -0.65
C PHE A 63 0.85 3.32 0.68
N SER A 64 0.17 3.10 1.80
CA SER A 64 0.80 2.99 3.11
C SER A 64 1.14 1.53 3.39
N SER A 65 2.20 1.30 4.16
CA SER A 65 2.54 -0.02 4.69
C SER A 65 2.89 0.11 6.16
N THR A 66 2.45 -0.81 7.01
CA THR A 66 2.85 -0.83 8.42
C THR A 66 4.28 -1.32 8.63
N LYS A 67 4.86 -1.98 7.62
CA LYS A 67 6.19 -2.62 7.66
C LYS A 67 6.94 -2.46 6.35
N ALA A 68 8.27 -2.56 6.42
CA ALA A 68 9.09 -2.68 5.22
C ALA A 68 8.93 -4.06 4.57
N GLY A 69 9.10 -4.14 3.25
CA GLY A 69 8.95 -5.39 2.52
C GLY A 69 9.39 -5.29 1.07
N THR A 70 9.38 -6.42 0.38
CA THR A 70 9.68 -6.48 -1.06
C THR A 70 8.39 -6.30 -1.85
N ILE A 71 8.38 -5.36 -2.78
CA ILE A 71 7.26 -5.10 -3.69
C ILE A 71 7.39 -5.99 -4.93
N THR A 72 6.30 -6.69 -5.25
CA THR A 72 6.12 -7.42 -6.52
C THR A 72 4.89 -6.87 -7.24
N TYR A 73 5.01 -6.65 -8.53
CA TYR A 73 3.92 -6.18 -9.38
C TYR A 73 3.27 -7.34 -10.13
N GLY A 74 1.95 -7.29 -10.28
CA GLY A 74 1.17 -8.23 -11.07
C GLY A 74 0.27 -7.55 -12.11
N GLY A 75 -0.14 -8.31 -13.11
CA GLY A 75 -1.02 -7.85 -14.19
C GLY A 75 -0.30 -6.99 -15.22
N SER A 76 -0.84 -5.79 -15.48
CA SER A 76 -0.40 -4.90 -16.57
C SER A 76 0.50 -3.75 -16.12
N CYS A 77 0.74 -3.57 -14.82
CA CYS A 77 1.61 -2.52 -14.28
C CYS A 77 2.96 -3.06 -13.84
N SER A 78 3.95 -2.18 -13.91
CA SER A 78 5.28 -2.41 -13.37
C SER A 78 5.87 -1.08 -12.92
N SER A 79 6.82 -1.11 -12.00
CA SER A 79 7.63 0.04 -11.60
C SER A 79 9.05 -0.41 -11.30
N SER A 80 9.97 0.56 -11.25
CA SER A 80 11.34 0.34 -10.79
C SER A 80 11.46 0.20 -9.27
N THR A 81 10.45 0.67 -8.51
CA THR A 81 10.45 0.59 -7.05
C THR A 81 10.14 -0.83 -6.60
N THR A 82 11.08 -1.51 -5.95
CA THR A 82 10.91 -2.90 -5.49
C THR A 82 10.92 -3.06 -3.98
N ILE A 83 11.04 -1.96 -3.24
CA ILE A 83 11.16 -1.94 -1.78
C ILE A 83 10.06 -1.03 -1.21
N ALA A 84 9.29 -1.56 -0.28
CA ALA A 84 8.38 -0.81 0.56
C ALA A 84 9.04 -0.53 1.91
N ILE A 85 8.74 0.64 2.49
CA ILE A 85 9.08 1.03 3.85
C ILE A 85 7.80 1.13 4.70
N ALA A 86 7.96 1.16 6.02
CA ALA A 86 6.86 1.53 6.88
C ALA A 86 6.48 3.01 6.66
N GLY A 87 5.19 3.30 6.56
CA GLY A 87 4.64 4.60 6.18
C GLY A 87 4.22 4.64 4.71
N ASN A 88 4.20 5.85 4.13
CA ASN A 88 3.73 6.07 2.77
C ASN A 88 4.82 5.75 1.74
N ASN A 89 4.45 4.99 0.72
CA ASN A 89 5.28 4.55 -0.39
C ASN A 89 4.70 5.09 -1.68
N THR A 90 5.34 6.12 -2.24
CA THR A 90 5.01 6.62 -3.57
C THR A 90 5.83 5.87 -4.61
N ILE A 91 5.14 5.27 -5.57
CA ILE A 91 5.74 4.62 -6.73
C ILE A 91 5.29 5.33 -8.00
N THR A 92 6.18 5.39 -8.97
CA THR A 92 5.86 5.86 -10.32
C THR A 92 5.73 4.64 -11.22
N LEU A 93 4.55 4.41 -11.79
CA LEU A 93 4.36 3.30 -12.71
C LEU A 93 5.12 3.58 -14.02
N ASN A 94 5.66 2.53 -14.62
CA ASN A 94 6.26 2.58 -15.94
C ASN A 94 5.22 3.00 -16.98
N THR A 95 5.69 3.35 -18.19
CA THR A 95 4.83 3.77 -19.29
C THR A 95 3.69 2.77 -19.52
N LEU A 96 2.47 3.24 -19.24
CA LEU A 96 1.21 2.57 -19.46
C LEU A 96 0.62 3.08 -20.78
N SER A 97 0.23 2.17 -21.67
CA SER A 97 -0.52 2.49 -22.90
C SER A 97 -1.95 2.94 -22.58
N ASP A 98 -2.68 3.47 -23.54
CA ASP A 98 -4.11 3.76 -23.33
C ASP A 98 -4.90 2.46 -23.11
N GLY A 99 -5.62 2.36 -21.98
CA GLY A 99 -6.40 1.17 -21.65
C GLY A 99 -6.95 1.14 -20.23
N THR A 100 -7.67 0.06 -19.91
CA THR A 100 -8.21 -0.21 -18.57
C THR A 100 -7.24 -1.06 -17.76
N TYR A 101 -6.88 -0.62 -16.57
CA TYR A 101 -5.85 -1.23 -15.72
C TYR A 101 -6.42 -1.91 -14.46
N SER A 102 -7.58 -2.54 -14.55
CA SER A 102 -8.25 -3.20 -13.41
C SER A 102 -7.56 -4.46 -12.89
N ASN A 103 -6.59 -5.00 -13.63
CA ASN A 103 -5.83 -6.20 -13.26
C ASN A 103 -4.50 -5.88 -12.55
N CYS A 104 -4.26 -4.61 -12.22
CA CYS A 104 -3.05 -4.17 -11.56
C CYS A 104 -3.02 -4.53 -10.08
N THR A 105 -1.95 -5.22 -9.66
CA THR A 105 -1.77 -5.60 -8.26
C THR A 105 -0.37 -5.26 -7.77
N ILE A 106 -0.30 -4.87 -6.51
CA ILE A 106 0.91 -4.67 -5.73
C ILE A 106 0.90 -5.70 -4.62
N THR A 107 1.97 -6.47 -4.53
CA THR A 107 2.16 -7.45 -3.47
C THR A 107 3.36 -7.04 -2.64
N VAL A 108 3.16 -6.83 -1.35
CA VAL A 108 4.27 -6.59 -0.41
C VAL A 108 4.53 -7.86 0.37
N THR A 109 5.77 -8.33 0.34
CA THR A 109 6.24 -9.49 1.09
C THR A 109 7.09 -9.05 2.27
N ASP A 110 6.68 -9.39 3.49
CA ASP A 110 7.51 -9.23 4.68
C ASP A 110 8.46 -10.43 4.79
N ASN A 111 9.74 -10.13 4.61
CA ASN A 111 10.85 -11.08 4.76
C ASN A 111 11.40 -11.12 6.20
N SER A 112 10.89 -10.27 7.11
CA SER A 112 11.46 -10.10 8.46
C SER A 112 11.22 -11.29 9.39
N GLY A 113 10.41 -12.26 8.99
CA GLY A 113 10.32 -13.57 9.65
C GLY A 113 9.71 -13.55 11.06
N ASP A 114 9.15 -12.43 11.51
CA ASP A 114 8.36 -12.32 12.74
C ASP A 114 7.05 -13.11 12.68
#